data_AF-A0A519L0G6-F1
#
_entry.id   AF-A0A519L0G6-F1
#
_cell.length_a   1.000
_cell.length_b   1.000
_cell.length_c   1.000
_cell.angle_alpha   90.00
_cell.angle_beta   90.00
_cell.angle_gamma   90.00
#
_symmetry.space_group_name_H-M   'P 1'
#
loop_
_entity.id
_entity.type
_entity.pdbx_description
1 polymer ?
#
loop_
_entity_poly.entity_id
_entity_poly.type
_entity_poly.pdbx_seq_one_letter_code
_entity_poly.pdbx_strand_id
1 'polypeptide(L)'
;MRLPILLTAALLMVAACDQQPASTTPDAATPAAGAASDPVMPADAPPQEEAETPTTEAASCITERGEAAAVELASRCTRVSPASHPPCNPNNPCQLVQDEIDRSCAMYKPGETKPAECGA
;
A
#
# COMPACT_ATOMS: atom_id res chain seq x y z
N MET A 1 22.39 -26.12 -41.49
CA MET A 1 23.79 -26.49 -41.14
C MET A 1 24.68 -25.33 -41.56
N ARG A 2 25.56 -24.71 -40.78
CA ARG A 2 26.00 -24.84 -39.39
C ARG A 2 26.58 -23.46 -39.00
N LEU A 3 26.07 -22.94 -37.88
CA LEU A 3 26.75 -22.16 -36.82
C LEU A 3 27.99 -21.31 -37.19
N PRO A 4 27.90 -19.97 -37.10
CA PRO A 4 29.05 -19.13 -36.82
C PRO A 4 29.11 -18.75 -35.33
N ILE A 5 30.31 -18.91 -34.76
CA ILE A 5 30.94 -17.98 -33.82
C ILE A 5 30.30 -17.97 -32.41
N LEU A 6 30.68 -18.90 -31.53
CA LEU A 6 31.77 -18.71 -30.54
C LEU A 6 31.78 -17.32 -29.86
N LEU A 7 31.17 -17.28 -28.68
CA LEU A 7 31.71 -16.72 -27.44
C LEU A 7 32.47 -15.39 -27.55
N THR A 8 31.72 -14.29 -27.45
CA THR A 8 32.18 -12.98 -26.96
C THR A 8 31.18 -12.54 -25.89
N ALA A 9 31.50 -12.68 -24.61
CA ALA A 9 32.26 -11.72 -23.79
C ALA A 9 31.36 -10.66 -23.13
N ALA A 10 31.48 -10.58 -21.80
CA ALA A 10 31.11 -9.46 -20.90
C ALA A 10 29.62 -9.08 -20.86
N LEU A 11 28.83 -9.34 -19.81
CA LEU A 11 29.05 -9.08 -18.38
C LEU A 11 29.53 -7.64 -18.14
N LEU A 12 28.60 -6.68 -18.24
CA LEU A 12 28.64 -5.34 -17.63
C LEU A 12 27.38 -4.55 -18.05
N MET A 13 26.33 -4.55 -17.22
CA MET A 13 25.37 -3.43 -17.10
C MET A 13 24.53 -3.63 -15.82
N VAL A 14 25.17 -3.43 -14.67
CA VAL A 14 24.50 -3.17 -13.38
C VAL A 14 25.29 -2.06 -12.68
N ALA A 15 25.02 -0.83 -13.09
CA ALA A 15 25.42 0.40 -12.41
C ALA A 15 24.70 1.59 -13.08
N ALA A 16 23.37 1.63 -12.97
CA ALA A 16 22.57 2.79 -13.34
C ALA A 16 21.49 3.04 -12.28
N CYS A 17 21.91 3.05 -11.02
CA CYS A 17 21.31 3.82 -9.95
C CYS A 17 22.46 4.60 -9.32
N ASP A 18 22.22 5.87 -8.96
CA ASP A 18 23.18 6.76 -8.30
C ASP A 18 24.20 7.48 -9.18
N GLN A 19 23.80 8.55 -9.88
CA GLN A 19 24.68 9.69 -10.13
C GLN A 19 23.84 10.94 -10.45
N GLN A 20 23.23 11.48 -9.39
CA GLN A 20 22.71 12.85 -9.37
C GLN A 20 23.92 13.79 -9.21
N PRO A 21 24.24 14.67 -10.18
CA PRO A 21 25.27 15.67 -9.98
C PRO A 21 24.79 16.71 -8.97
N ALA A 22 25.55 16.84 -7.89
CA ALA A 22 25.41 17.92 -6.92
C ALA A 22 25.73 19.25 -7.61
N SER A 23 24.69 20.05 -7.87
CA SER A 23 24.87 21.47 -8.15
C SER A 23 25.25 22.18 -6.85
N THR A 24 26.53 22.46 -6.69
CA THR A 24 27.03 23.45 -5.74
C THR A 24 26.72 24.85 -6.26
N THR A 25 25.83 25.56 -5.58
CA THR A 25 25.84 27.03 -5.54
C THR A 25 25.69 27.45 -4.08
N PRO A 26 26.64 28.22 -3.52
CA PRO A 26 26.50 28.82 -2.20
C PRO A 26 25.66 30.08 -2.36
N ASP A 27 24.40 30.04 -1.94
CA ASP A 27 23.63 31.25 -1.72
C ASP A 27 23.17 31.29 -0.27
N ALA A 28 23.79 32.22 0.45
CA ALA A 28 23.38 32.62 1.77
C ALA A 28 22.02 33.30 1.67
N ALA A 29 20.96 32.52 1.84
CA ALA A 29 19.66 33.02 2.23
C ALA A 29 19.30 32.33 3.55
N THR A 30 19.56 33.01 4.67
CA THR A 30 18.89 32.75 5.94
C THR A 30 17.40 32.62 5.65
N PRO A 31 16.77 31.44 5.78
CA PRO A 31 15.34 31.42 5.99
C PRO A 31 15.19 31.94 7.41
N ALA A 32 14.65 33.15 7.56
CA ALA A 32 14.00 33.52 8.79
C ALA A 32 13.13 32.32 9.16
N ALA A 33 13.45 31.68 10.29
CA ALA A 33 12.66 30.61 10.84
C ALA A 33 11.23 31.12 10.84
N GLY A 34 10.40 30.60 9.93
CA GLY A 34 8.98 30.74 10.02
C GLY A 34 8.66 30.20 11.39
N ALA A 35 8.25 31.09 12.30
CA ALA A 35 7.71 30.68 13.57
C ALA A 35 6.66 29.63 13.24
N ALA A 36 6.96 28.38 13.58
CA ALA A 36 5.97 27.35 13.60
C ALA A 36 4.97 27.82 14.64
N SER A 37 3.89 28.46 14.19
CA SER A 37 2.74 28.68 15.05
C SER A 37 2.31 27.29 15.47
N ASP A 38 2.53 26.95 16.75
CA ASP A 38 2.00 25.72 17.31
C ASP A 38 0.51 25.63 16.95
N PRO A 39 0.01 24.46 16.51
CA PRO A 39 -1.41 24.28 16.25
C PRO A 39 -2.21 24.65 17.51
N VAL A 40 -2.87 25.80 17.49
CA VAL A 40 -3.67 26.29 18.62
C VAL A 40 -5.02 25.59 18.55
N MET A 41 -5.20 24.54 19.35
CA MET A 41 -6.50 23.87 19.49
C MET A 41 -7.49 24.83 20.18
N PRO A 42 -8.72 25.00 19.65
CA PRO A 42 -9.75 25.80 20.33
C PRO A 42 -10.04 25.26 21.73
N ALA A 43 -10.03 26.13 22.74
CA ALA A 43 -10.30 25.77 24.13
C ALA A 43 -11.75 25.33 24.40
N ASP A 44 -12.63 25.50 23.42
CA ASP A 44 -14.07 25.21 23.48
C ASP A 44 -14.43 23.90 22.74
N ALA A 45 -13.48 22.97 22.61
CA ALA A 45 -13.77 21.64 22.09
C ALA A 45 -14.62 20.87 23.14
N PRO A 46 -15.84 20.41 22.81
CA PRO A 46 -16.63 19.61 23.73
C PRO A 46 -15.87 18.35 24.14
N PRO A 47 -16.10 17.80 25.34
CA PRO A 47 -15.48 16.55 25.78
C PRO A 47 -15.70 15.49 24.70
N GLN A 48 -14.61 14.96 24.16
CA GLN A 48 -14.71 13.80 23.30
C GLN A 48 -15.06 12.64 24.23
N GLU A 49 -16.31 12.18 24.19
CA GLU A 49 -16.67 10.91 24.83
C GLU A 49 -15.68 9.86 24.33
N GLU A 50 -15.04 9.16 25.26
CA GLU A 50 -14.10 8.09 24.95
C GLU A 50 -14.88 7.03 24.15
N ALA A 51 -14.58 6.93 22.86
CA ALA A 51 -15.11 5.87 22.03
C ALA A 51 -14.60 4.55 22.59
N GLU A 52 -15.50 3.75 23.19
CA GLU A 52 -15.20 2.37 23.56
C GLU A 52 -14.80 1.62 22.30
N THR A 53 -13.50 1.39 22.12
CA THR A 53 -13.01 0.53 21.04
C THR A 53 -13.38 -0.90 21.40
N PRO A 54 -14.21 -1.60 20.61
CA PRO A 54 -14.45 -3.02 20.87
C PRO A 54 -13.12 -3.76 20.75
N THR A 55 -12.66 -4.33 21.87
CA THR A 55 -11.39 -5.09 22.00
C THR A 55 -11.62 -6.59 21.82
N THR A 56 -12.57 -6.98 20.97
CA THR A 56 -12.54 -8.33 20.43
C THR A 56 -11.41 -8.35 19.42
N GLU A 57 -10.24 -8.83 19.86
CA GLU A 57 -9.12 -9.13 18.99
C GLU A 57 -9.58 -10.24 18.03
N ALA A 58 -10.11 -9.83 16.88
CA ALA A 58 -10.64 -10.74 15.89
C ALA A 58 -9.49 -11.63 15.37
N ALA A 59 -9.74 -12.93 15.31
CA ALA A 59 -8.74 -13.90 14.89
C ALA A 59 -8.21 -13.55 13.49
N SER A 60 -6.92 -13.77 13.26
CA SER A 60 -6.30 -13.55 11.94
C SER A 60 -6.89 -14.49 10.89
N CYS A 61 -6.86 -14.10 9.63
CA CYS A 61 -7.33 -14.96 8.56
C CYS A 61 -6.49 -16.24 8.42
N ILE A 62 -5.19 -16.17 8.75
CA ILE A 62 -4.31 -17.33 8.85
C ILE A 62 -4.84 -18.33 9.87
N THR A 63 -5.26 -17.88 11.06
CA THR A 63 -5.80 -18.76 12.10
C THR A 63 -7.19 -19.32 11.75
N GLU A 64 -8.00 -18.59 10.98
CA GLU A 64 -9.34 -19.02 10.59
C GLU A 64 -9.34 -20.00 9.41
N ARG A 65 -8.50 -19.78 8.39
CA ARG A 65 -8.55 -20.51 7.10
C ARG A 65 -7.25 -21.23 6.73
N GLY A 66 -6.19 -21.05 7.51
CA GLY A 66 -4.84 -21.53 7.18
C GLY A 66 -4.10 -20.55 6.26
N GLU A 67 -2.77 -20.65 6.29
CA GLU A 67 -1.86 -19.69 5.62
C GLU A 67 -2.12 -19.56 4.11
N ALA A 68 -2.20 -20.70 3.39
CA ALA A 68 -2.38 -20.68 1.94
C ALA A 68 -3.68 -19.98 1.51
N ALA A 69 -4.80 -20.29 2.17
CA ALA A 69 -6.09 -19.69 1.87
C ALA A 69 -6.15 -18.21 2.27
N ALA A 70 -5.53 -17.83 3.40
CA ALA A 70 -5.45 -16.43 3.84
C ALA A 70 -4.62 -15.57 2.86
N VAL A 71 -3.49 -16.09 2.39
CA VAL A 71 -2.63 -15.43 1.40
C VAL A 71 -3.35 -15.29 0.05
N GLU A 72 -4.07 -16.33 -0.38
CA GLU A 72 -4.88 -16.26 -1.60
C GLU A 72 -5.94 -15.16 -1.51
N LEU A 73 -6.66 -15.09 -0.38
CA LEU A 73 -7.68 -14.07 -0.15
C LEU A 73 -7.09 -12.66 -0.14
N ALA A 74 -5.98 -12.44 0.57
CA ALA A 74 -5.30 -11.14 0.61
C ALA A 74 -4.74 -10.74 -0.78
N SER A 75 -4.25 -11.70 -1.56
CA SER A 75 -3.81 -11.49 -2.94
C SER A 75 -4.97 -11.09 -3.85
N ARG A 76 -6.14 -11.72 -3.69
CA ARG A 76 -7.37 -11.30 -4.39
C ARG A 76 -7.77 -9.87 -4.00
N CYS A 77 -7.76 -9.54 -2.70
CA CYS A 77 -8.05 -8.21 -2.18
C CYS A 77 -7.15 -7.13 -2.82
N THR A 78 -5.85 -7.38 -2.85
CA THR A 78 -4.85 -6.45 -3.43
C THR A 78 -5.13 -6.14 -4.90
N ARG A 79 -5.64 -7.11 -5.68
CA ARG A 79 -5.95 -6.93 -7.11
C ARG A 79 -7.19 -6.07 -7.37
N VAL A 80 -8.12 -6.00 -6.41
CA VAL A 80 -9.39 -5.26 -6.58
C VAL A 80 -9.45 -3.95 -5.81
N SER A 81 -8.67 -3.81 -4.73
CA SER A 81 -8.70 -2.64 -3.85
C SER A 81 -7.86 -1.48 -4.41
N PRO A 82 -8.38 -0.23 -4.43
CA PRO A 82 -7.63 0.94 -4.86
C PRO A 82 -6.76 1.53 -3.72
N ALA A 83 -5.48 1.84 -4.01
CA ALA A 83 -4.50 2.50 -3.13
C ALA A 83 -3.77 1.58 -2.12
N SER A 84 -3.53 2.04 -0.88
CA SER A 84 -2.51 1.52 0.06
C SER A 84 -2.80 0.16 0.70
N HIS A 85 -3.86 -0.53 0.27
CA HIS A 85 -4.25 -1.88 0.68
C HIS A 85 -4.21 -2.23 2.18
N PRO A 86 -4.47 -1.33 3.16
CA PRO A 86 -4.29 -1.70 4.57
C PRO A 86 -5.15 -2.90 5.02
N PRO A 87 -6.41 -3.05 4.55
CA PRO A 87 -7.22 -4.24 4.88
C PRO A 87 -6.71 -5.54 4.25
N CYS A 88 -5.98 -5.51 3.13
CA CYS A 88 -5.56 -6.69 2.37
C CYS A 88 -4.33 -7.40 2.98
N ASN A 89 -4.42 -7.83 4.23
CA ASN A 89 -3.34 -8.51 4.95
C ASN A 89 -3.84 -9.83 5.53
N PRO A 90 -3.16 -10.97 5.31
CA PRO A 90 -3.59 -12.26 5.85
C PRO A 90 -3.59 -12.32 7.39
N ASN A 91 -2.87 -11.42 8.07
CA ASN A 91 -2.89 -11.29 9.52
C ASN A 91 -4.13 -10.55 10.04
N ASN A 92 -4.87 -9.85 9.17
CA ASN A 92 -6.15 -9.25 9.52
C ASN A 92 -7.25 -10.33 9.54
N PRO A 93 -8.42 -10.07 10.17
CA PRO A 93 -9.55 -10.98 10.15
C PRO A 93 -10.06 -11.26 8.74
N CYS A 94 -10.46 -12.50 8.43
CA CYS A 94 -10.91 -12.84 7.07
C CYS A 94 -12.09 -11.98 6.62
N GLN A 95 -13.02 -11.68 7.53
CA GLN A 95 -14.17 -10.83 7.21
C GLN A 95 -13.74 -9.43 6.81
N LEU A 96 -12.74 -8.83 7.48
CA LEU A 96 -12.24 -7.51 7.10
C LEU A 96 -11.63 -7.51 5.68
N VAL A 97 -10.89 -8.57 5.33
CA VAL A 97 -10.33 -8.74 3.98
C VAL A 97 -11.43 -8.93 2.94
N GLN A 98 -12.47 -9.71 3.28
CA GLN A 98 -13.61 -9.98 2.40
C GLN A 98 -14.47 -8.73 2.16
N ASP A 99 -14.78 -7.98 3.23
CA ASP A 99 -15.54 -6.73 3.13
C ASP A 99 -14.83 -5.71 2.23
N GLU A 100 -13.50 -5.64 2.27
CA GLU A 100 -12.74 -4.76 1.38
C GLU A 100 -12.82 -5.20 -0.09
N ILE A 101 -12.83 -6.51 -0.36
CA ILE A 101 -13.05 -7.06 -1.71
C ILE A 101 -14.44 -6.62 -2.20
N ASP A 102 -15.47 -6.84 -1.39
CA ASP A 102 -16.86 -6.56 -1.75
C ASP A 102 -17.08 -5.06 -1.97
N ARG A 103 -16.56 -4.22 -1.07
CA ARG A 103 -16.59 -2.76 -1.18
C ARG A 103 -15.91 -2.30 -2.47
N SER A 104 -14.72 -2.81 -2.76
CA SER A 104 -13.95 -2.42 -3.94
C SER A 104 -14.63 -2.85 -5.24
N CYS A 105 -15.17 -4.08 -5.28
CA CYS A 105 -15.91 -4.59 -6.42
C CYS A 105 -17.26 -3.89 -6.64
N ALA A 106 -17.85 -3.32 -5.60
CA ALA A 106 -19.06 -2.50 -5.69
C ALA A 106 -18.80 -1.09 -6.26
N MET A 107 -17.55 -0.59 -6.27
CA MET A 107 -17.23 0.75 -6.80
C MET A 107 -17.29 0.86 -8.32
N TYR A 108 -17.17 -0.26 -9.03
CA TYR A 108 -17.27 -0.29 -10.48
C TYR A 108 -18.69 0.05 -10.95
N LYS A 109 -18.79 1.00 -11.89
CA LYS A 109 -20.09 1.48 -12.41
C LYS A 109 -20.73 0.45 -13.34
N PRO A 110 -22.05 0.53 -13.55
CA PRO A 110 -22.71 -0.24 -14.60
C PRO A 110 -22.06 0.00 -15.96
N GLY A 111 -21.67 -1.08 -16.65
CA GLY A 111 -21.01 -1.02 -17.94
C GLY A 111 -19.47 -0.94 -17.91
N GLU A 112 -18.86 -0.80 -16.74
CA GLU A 112 -17.40 -0.93 -16.59
C GLU A 112 -16.99 -2.40 -16.54
N THR A 113 -15.83 -2.73 -17.14
CA THR A 113 -15.24 -4.05 -17.05
C THR A 113 -14.65 -4.24 -15.65
N LYS A 114 -15.29 -5.08 -14.84
CA LYS A 114 -14.76 -5.46 -13.52
C LYS A 114 -13.61 -6.47 -13.67
N PRO A 115 -12.62 -6.47 -12.76
CA PRO A 115 -11.63 -7.55 -12.65
C PRO A 115 -12.31 -8.90 -12.46
N ALA A 116 -11.68 -9.97 -12.94
CA ALA A 116 -12.21 -11.33 -12.80
C ALA A 116 -12.35 -11.75 -11.33
N GLU A 117 -11.50 -11.18 -10.48
CA GLU A 117 -11.47 -11.35 -9.03
C GLU A 117 -12.75 -10.90 -8.33
N CYS A 118 -13.57 -10.06 -8.98
CA CYS A 118 -14.88 -9.62 -8.48
C CYS A 118 -16.03 -10.60 -8.77
N GLY A 119 -15.76 -11.74 -9.43
CA GLY A 119 -16.78 -12.73 -9.82
C GLY A 119 -16.68 -14.08 -9.12
N ALA A 120 -15.92 -14.17 -8.03
CA ALA A 120 -15.64 -15.41 -7.29
C ALA A 120 -16.73 -15.78 -6.28
#